data_AF-A0A432EJV8-F1
#
_entry.id   AF-A0A432EJV8-F1
#
_cell.length_a   1.000
_cell.length_b   1.000
_cell.length_c   1.000
_cell.angle_alpha   90.00
_cell.angle_beta   90.00
_cell.angle_gamma   90.00
#
_symmetry.space_group_name_H-M   'P 1'
#
loop_
_entity.id
_entity.type
_entity.pdbx_description
1 polymer ?
#
loop_
_entity_poly.entity_id
_entity_poly.type
_entity_poly.pdbx_seq_one_letter_code
_entity_poly.pdbx_strand_id
1 'polypeptide(L)'
;EPLSADALRQELSRILDHTVILASPDESALVNSVGVITGGANNEWAQAQAAGFDAYVTGEISEHNWHEAREAGMHFYAGGHNATERFGVQALMQQTQSYFQLDCFYIPSPNPA
;
A
#
# COMPACT_ATOMS: atom_id res chain seq x y z
N GLU A 1 -0.74 -8.19 14.26
CA GLU A 1 -2.07 -8.74 14.61
C GLU A 1 -2.92 -8.82 13.36
N PRO A 2 -3.65 -9.91 13.13
CA PRO A 2 -4.61 -10.01 12.05
C PRO A 2 -5.73 -8.98 12.18
N LEU A 3 -6.13 -8.36 11.08
CA LEU A 3 -7.24 -7.41 10.99
C LEU A 3 -8.22 -7.88 9.91
N SER A 4 -9.50 -7.49 9.99
CA SER A 4 -10.39 -7.66 8.84
C SER A 4 -9.89 -6.83 7.66
N ALA A 5 -10.24 -7.23 6.44
CA ALA A 5 -9.82 -6.49 5.25
C ALA A 5 -10.26 -5.00 5.30
N ASP A 6 -11.49 -4.73 5.77
CA ASP A 6 -11.94 -3.35 5.96
C ASP A 6 -11.17 -2.61 7.09
N ALA A 7 -10.90 -3.27 8.21
CA ALA A 7 -10.13 -2.65 9.30
C ALA A 7 -8.71 -2.31 8.86
N LEU A 8 -8.07 -3.17 8.06
CA LEU A 8 -6.76 -2.91 7.49
C LEU A 8 -6.82 -1.73 6.50
N ARG A 9 -7.86 -1.63 5.65
CA ARG A 9 -8.07 -0.48 4.76
C ARG A 9 -8.14 0.84 5.51
N GLN A 10 -8.87 0.87 6.63
CA GLN A 10 -9.00 2.05 7.48
C GLN A 10 -7.65 2.45 8.10
N GLU A 11 -6.90 1.47 8.61
CA GLU A 11 -5.58 1.71 9.20
C GLU A 11 -4.56 2.19 8.15
N LEU A 12 -4.55 1.57 6.96
CA LEU A 12 -3.72 2.01 5.84
C LEU A 12 -4.07 3.45 5.42
N SER A 13 -5.36 3.78 5.35
CA SER A 13 -5.79 5.15 5.00
C SER A 13 -5.27 6.18 6.02
N ARG A 14 -5.27 5.82 7.30
CA ARG A 14 -4.73 6.65 8.39
C ARG A 14 -3.21 6.81 8.29
N ILE A 15 -2.48 5.74 8.00
CA ILE A 15 -1.00 5.75 7.88
C ILE A 15 -0.56 6.54 6.64
N LEU A 16 -1.27 6.36 5.52
CA LEU A 16 -0.96 6.98 4.25
C LEU A 16 -1.45 8.43 4.17
N ASP A 17 -2.36 8.83 5.06
CA ASP A 17 -3.07 10.11 4.96
C ASP A 17 -3.69 10.29 3.56
N HIS A 18 -4.24 9.20 3.05
CA HIS A 18 -4.76 9.07 1.70
C HIS A 18 -5.87 8.02 1.67
N THR A 19 -6.86 8.18 0.79
CA THR A 19 -7.94 7.19 0.67
C THR A 19 -7.38 5.89 0.06
N VAL A 20 -7.65 4.76 0.71
CA VAL A 20 -7.27 3.44 0.20
C VAL A 20 -8.46 2.79 -0.48
N ILE A 21 -8.28 2.43 -1.76
CA ILE A 21 -9.22 1.62 -2.52
C ILE A 21 -9.00 0.15 -2.15
N LEU A 22 -10.07 -0.54 -1.78
CA LEU A 22 -10.05 -1.97 -1.45
C LEU A 22 -10.85 -2.76 -2.48
N ALA A 23 -10.18 -3.64 -3.21
CA ALA A 23 -10.84 -4.69 -3.98
C ALA A 23 -10.78 -5.98 -3.15
N SER A 24 -11.91 -6.42 -2.62
CA SER A 24 -12.00 -7.58 -1.73
C SER A 24 -13.09 -8.58 -2.17
N PRO A 25 -12.87 -9.90 -2.04
CA PRO A 25 -13.93 -10.90 -2.11
C PRO A 25 -14.86 -10.86 -0.89
N ASP A 26 -14.34 -10.53 0.30
CA ASP A 26 -15.04 -10.42 1.58
C ASP A 26 -14.32 -9.42 2.47
N GLU A 27 -14.96 -8.29 2.77
CA GLU A 27 -14.37 -7.23 3.60
C GLU A 27 -14.26 -7.60 5.08
N SER A 28 -14.97 -8.63 5.53
CA SER A 28 -14.95 -9.12 6.92
C SER A 28 -13.88 -10.17 7.18
N ALA A 29 -13.30 -10.76 6.13
CA ALA A 29 -12.26 -11.78 6.24
C ALA A 29 -10.98 -11.24 6.91
N LEU A 30 -10.33 -12.08 7.70
CA LEU A 30 -9.08 -11.74 8.39
C LEU A 30 -7.88 -11.84 7.44
N VAL A 31 -7.08 -10.77 7.41
CA VAL A 31 -5.79 -10.69 6.73
C VAL A 31 -4.69 -10.99 7.73
N ASN A 32 -3.95 -12.08 7.52
CA ASN A 32 -2.83 -12.49 8.37
C ASN A 32 -1.48 -12.14 7.74
N SER A 33 -1.44 -12.02 6.43
CA SER A 33 -0.22 -11.82 5.65
C SER A 33 -0.43 -10.86 4.48
N VAL A 34 0.55 -10.00 4.23
CA VAL A 34 0.46 -8.94 3.22
C VAL A 34 1.75 -8.85 2.42
N GLY A 35 1.64 -8.94 1.09
CA GLY A 35 2.71 -8.54 0.17
C GLY A 35 2.63 -7.04 -0.13
N VAL A 36 3.77 -6.34 -0.17
CA VAL A 36 3.79 -4.87 -0.35
C VAL A 36 4.81 -4.48 -1.42
N ILE A 37 4.36 -3.71 -2.42
CA ILE A 37 5.22 -3.01 -3.37
C ILE A 37 4.63 -1.62 -3.62
N THR A 38 5.32 -0.56 -3.22
CA THR A 38 4.86 0.83 -3.34
C THR A 38 4.77 1.30 -4.80
N GLY A 39 4.07 2.40 -5.07
CA GLY A 39 4.00 3.00 -6.41
C GLY A 39 3.07 2.27 -7.38
N GLY A 40 3.43 2.23 -8.66
CA GLY A 40 2.62 1.70 -9.76
C GLY A 40 2.78 0.19 -10.00
N ALA A 41 2.86 -0.63 -8.95
CA ALA A 41 3.11 -2.07 -9.08
C ALA A 41 1.83 -2.91 -9.16
N ASN A 42 0.74 -2.34 -9.67
CA ASN A 42 -0.60 -2.93 -9.66
C ASN A 42 -0.72 -4.29 -10.37
N ASN A 43 0.22 -4.66 -11.24
CA ASN A 43 0.22 -5.96 -11.92
C ASN A 43 0.98 -7.06 -11.17
N GLU A 44 1.66 -6.73 -10.08
CA GLU A 44 2.48 -7.68 -9.30
C GLU A 44 1.66 -8.46 -8.25
N TRP A 45 0.36 -8.17 -8.11
CA TRP A 45 -0.52 -8.83 -7.14
C TRP A 45 -0.56 -10.35 -7.29
N ALA A 46 -0.45 -10.86 -8.53
CA ALA A 46 -0.43 -12.29 -8.80
C ALA A 46 0.81 -12.97 -8.22
N GLN A 47 1.93 -12.26 -8.05
CA GLN A 47 3.09 -12.79 -7.36
C GLN A 47 2.85 -12.91 -5.87
N ALA A 48 2.15 -11.94 -5.27
CA ALA A 48 1.76 -12.03 -3.86
C ALA A 48 0.82 -13.23 -3.63
N GLN A 49 -0.11 -13.46 -4.55
CA GLN A 49 -0.97 -14.64 -4.52
C GLN A 49 -0.17 -15.93 -4.64
N ALA A 50 0.74 -16.02 -5.61
CA ALA A 50 1.59 -17.19 -5.80
C ALA A 50 2.50 -17.48 -4.59
N ALA A 51 2.88 -16.44 -3.85
CA ALA A 51 3.63 -16.56 -2.60
C ALA A 51 2.75 -16.92 -1.38
N GLY A 52 1.42 -17.02 -1.55
CA GLY A 52 0.49 -17.42 -0.50
C GLY A 52 0.09 -16.31 0.47
N PHE A 53 0.23 -15.03 0.08
CA PHE A 53 -0.26 -13.92 0.88
C PHE A 53 -1.79 -13.79 0.80
N ASP A 54 -2.42 -13.34 1.89
CA ASP A 54 -3.86 -13.06 1.93
C ASP A 54 -4.19 -11.73 1.23
N ALA A 55 -3.25 -10.79 1.27
CA ALA A 55 -3.43 -9.43 0.79
C ALA A 55 -2.22 -8.90 0.01
N TYR A 56 -2.50 -7.92 -0.85
CA TYR A 56 -1.49 -7.18 -1.60
C TYR A 56 -1.72 -5.67 -1.49
N VAL A 57 -0.67 -4.92 -1.18
CA VAL A 57 -0.70 -3.46 -1.07
C VAL A 57 0.22 -2.83 -2.10
N THR A 58 -0.31 -1.87 -2.85
CA THR A 58 0.44 -1.01 -3.76
C THR A 58 -0.14 0.41 -3.81
N GLY A 59 0.38 1.27 -4.68
CA GLY A 59 -0.14 2.62 -4.88
C GLY A 59 -1.32 2.66 -5.85
N GLU A 60 -1.18 2.03 -7.02
CA GLU A 60 -2.15 2.15 -8.12
C GLU A 60 -3.07 0.94 -8.27
N ILE A 61 -4.20 1.13 -8.98
CA ILE A 61 -5.12 0.05 -9.36
C ILE A 61 -5.74 0.36 -10.72
N SER A 62 -6.02 -0.69 -11.49
CA SER A 62 -6.81 -0.61 -12.72
C SER A 62 -8.14 -1.36 -12.57
N GLU A 63 -9.10 -1.10 -13.47
CA GLU A 63 -10.37 -1.86 -13.55
C GLU A 63 -10.12 -3.37 -13.62
N HIS A 64 -9.12 -3.78 -14.40
CA HIS A 64 -8.76 -5.17 -14.56
C HIS A 64 -8.31 -5.79 -13.22
N ASN A 65 -7.39 -5.13 -12.50
CA ASN A 65 -6.91 -5.66 -11.21
C ASN A 65 -8.04 -5.69 -10.17
N TRP A 66 -8.97 -4.73 -10.20
CA TRP A 66 -10.12 -4.71 -9.31
C TRP A 66 -10.98 -5.98 -9.43
N HIS A 67 -11.27 -6.41 -10.66
CA HIS A 67 -12.05 -7.62 -10.89
C HIS A 67 -11.25 -8.88 -10.64
N GLU A 68 -10.06 -9.00 -11.23
CA GLU A 68 -9.27 -10.23 -11.15
C GLU A 68 -8.84 -10.57 -9.73
N ALA A 69 -8.36 -9.60 -8.94
CA ALA A 69 -7.94 -9.86 -7.57
C ALA A 69 -9.10 -10.40 -6.72
N ARG A 70 -10.32 -9.85 -6.89
CA ARG A 70 -11.52 -10.29 -6.17
C ARG A 70 -11.94 -11.70 -6.56
N GLU A 71 -11.97 -11.98 -7.86
CA GLU A 71 -12.30 -13.30 -8.39
C GLU A 71 -11.28 -14.37 -7.97
N ALA A 72 -10.01 -13.96 -7.84
CA ALA A 72 -8.91 -14.79 -7.39
C ALA A 72 -8.83 -14.92 -5.85
N GLY A 73 -9.70 -14.24 -5.09
CA GLY A 73 -9.75 -14.31 -3.63
C GLY A 73 -8.69 -13.48 -2.90
N MET A 74 -8.03 -12.54 -3.58
CA MET A 74 -6.99 -11.68 -3.03
C MET A 74 -7.59 -10.36 -2.50
N HIS A 75 -7.16 -9.93 -1.31
CA HIS A 75 -7.48 -8.59 -0.80
C HIS A 75 -6.48 -7.56 -1.34
N PHE A 76 -6.88 -6.77 -2.33
CA PHE A 76 -6.02 -5.77 -2.99
C PHE A 76 -6.26 -4.38 -2.41
N TYR A 77 -5.19 -3.69 -2.02
CA TYR A 77 -5.23 -2.31 -1.51
C TYR A 77 -4.42 -1.39 -2.43
N ALA A 78 -5.06 -0.35 -2.97
CA ALA A 78 -4.40 0.76 -3.65
C ALA A 78 -4.42 2.01 -2.77
N GLY A 79 -3.26 2.38 -2.25
CA GLY A 79 -3.09 3.45 -1.28
C GLY A 79 -2.63 4.79 -1.85
N GLY A 80 -2.48 4.89 -3.16
CA GLY A 80 -1.91 6.04 -3.86
C GLY A 80 -0.41 5.88 -4.12
N HIS A 81 0.04 6.14 -5.35
CA HIS A 81 1.42 6.07 -5.81
C HIS A 81 2.31 6.97 -4.95
N ASN A 82 2.03 8.28 -4.90
CA ASN A 82 2.85 9.20 -4.14
C ASN A 82 2.77 8.93 -2.63
N ALA A 83 1.56 8.64 -2.14
CA ALA A 83 1.31 8.38 -0.72
C ALA A 83 2.11 7.16 -0.22
N THR A 84 2.23 6.11 -1.03
CA THR A 84 3.00 4.91 -0.68
C THR A 84 4.52 5.08 -0.83
N GLU A 85 5.01 6.03 -1.62
CA GLU A 85 6.45 6.23 -1.87
C GLU A 85 7.14 7.24 -0.95
N ARG A 86 6.38 8.06 -0.22
CA ARG A 86 6.95 9.12 0.64
C ARG A 86 7.89 8.61 1.74
N PHE A 87 7.68 7.39 2.22
CA PHE A 87 8.43 6.83 3.34
C PHE A 87 9.92 6.66 3.03
N GLY A 88 10.27 6.30 1.79
CA GLY A 88 11.66 6.07 1.40
C GLY A 88 12.50 7.35 1.46
N VAL A 89 12.00 8.44 0.87
CA VAL A 89 12.70 9.73 0.88
C VAL A 89 12.74 10.36 2.28
N GLN A 90 11.71 10.16 3.11
CA GLN A 90 11.70 10.62 4.50
C GLN A 90 12.71 9.85 5.36
N ALA A 91 12.82 8.53 5.17
CA ALA A 91 13.84 7.73 5.85
C ALA A 91 15.25 8.14 5.40
N LEU A 92 15.47 8.35 4.10
CA LEU A 92 16.74 8.83 3.56
C LEU A 92 17.11 10.19 4.17
N MET A 93 16.17 11.12 4.22
CA MET A 93 16.36 12.43 4.85
C MET A 93 16.86 12.28 6.29
N GLN A 94 16.20 11.45 7.11
CA GLN A 94 16.61 11.22 8.50
C GLN A 94 18.04 10.65 8.61
N GLN A 95 18.38 9.69 7.74
CA GLN A 95 19.74 9.13 7.69
C GLN A 95 20.78 10.18 7.26
N THR A 96 20.47 11.01 6.26
CA THR A 96 21.34 12.09 5.80
C THR A 96 21.57 13.13 6.90
N GLN A 97 20.52 13.56 7.61
CA GLN A 97 20.66 14.49 8.74
C GLN A 97 21.54 13.91 9.83
N SER A 98 21.31 12.66 10.23
CA SER A 98 22.07 12.02 11.31
C SER A 98 23.53 11.77 10.93
N TYR A 99 23.81 11.33 9.71
CA TYR A 99 25.17 10.95 9.31
C TYR A 99 26.04 12.17 8.99
N PHE A 100 25.49 13.12 8.24
CA PHE A 100 26.23 14.30 7.79
C PHE A 100 26.06 15.52 8.70
N GLN A 101 25.20 15.45 9.72
CA GLN A 101 24.88 16.57 10.62
C GLN A 101 24.38 17.80 9.82
N LEU A 102 23.53 17.54 8.83
CA LEU A 102 22.93 18.56 7.97
C LEU A 102 21.49 18.83 8.37
N ASP A 103 21.04 20.06 8.17
CA ASP A 103 19.62 20.39 8.19
C ASP A 103 18.96 19.88 6.90
N CYS A 104 17.94 19.05 7.03
CA CYS A 104 17.12 18.61 5.91
C CYS A 104 15.64 18.73 6.29
N PHE A 105 14.79 18.95 5.28
CA PHE A 105 13.35 19.01 5.46
C PHE A 105 12.66 18.36 4.27
N TYR A 106 11.48 17.80 4.52
CA TYR A 106 10.65 17.14 3.52
C TYR A 106 9.59 18.12 3.00
N ILE A 107 9.45 18.22 1.68
CA ILE A 107 8.41 19.01 1.03
C ILE A 107 7.33 18.02 0.53
N PRO A 108 6.12 18.03 1.11
CA PRO A 108 5.05 17.14 0.67
C PRO A 108 4.54 17.53 -0.73
N SER A 109 4.14 16.54 -1.51
CA SER A 109 3.49 16.73 -2.81
C SER A 109 1.97 16.65 -2.66
N PRO A 110 1.19 17.55 -3.29
CA PRO A 110 -0.27 17.44 -3.34
C PRO A 110 -0.74 16.50 -4.46
N ASN A 111 0.14 15.65 -5.00
CA ASN A 111 -0.22 14.72 -6.08
C ASN A 111 -1.36 13.80 -5.61
N PRO A 112 -2.52 13.80 -6.29
CA PRO A 112 -3.65 12.95 -5.91
C PRO A 112 -3.44 11.47 -6.23
N ALA A 113 -2.43 11.15 -7.05
CA ALA A 113 -2.12 9.78 -7.45
C ALA A 113 -1.33 9.04 -6.38
#